data_AF-A0A271JFL6-F1
#
_entry.id   AF-A0A271JFL6-F1
#
_cell.length_a   1.000
_cell.length_b   1.000
_cell.length_c   1.000
_cell.angle_alpha   90.00
_cell.angle_beta   90.00
_cell.angle_gamma   90.00
#
_symmetry.space_group_name_H-M   'P 1'
#
loop_
_entity.id
_entity.type
_entity.pdbx_description
1 polymer ?
#
loop_
_entity_poly.entity_id
_entity_poly.type
_entity_poly.pdbx_seq_one_letter_code
_entity_poly.pdbx_strand_id
1 'polypeptide(L)'
;MVVVTGLPRSGTSMLMQMLAAAGVPPYTDGAREADASNPEGYLEAEPVMRLAYESGWLPEADGHALKVVAPLLPHLPPGPTYRAVLIERDLREVLQSQEAMLKRNGATAASGASLRTAYARYLDAARGWLDRHASTLVLQHRDVIAAPLRAADQLHAHLGLDGDPAVTAAVIDPSLHRQRVSDG
;
A
#
# COMPACT_ATOMS: atom_id res chain seq x y z
N MET A 1 11.19 -9.43 7.08
CA MET A 1 9.74 -9.21 6.81
C MET A 1 9.54 -8.23 5.66
N VAL A 2 8.55 -8.48 4.79
CA VAL A 2 8.16 -7.59 3.69
C VAL A 2 7.04 -6.67 4.16
N VAL A 3 7.18 -5.37 3.95
CA VAL A 3 6.16 -4.36 4.33
C VAL A 3 5.71 -3.59 3.10
N VAL A 4 4.41 -3.54 2.85
CA VAL A 4 3.81 -2.65 1.85
C VAL A 4 3.23 -1.43 2.55
N THR A 5 3.63 -0.24 2.13
CA THR A 5 3.18 1.00 2.74
C THR A 5 2.88 2.09 1.73
N GLY A 6 2.13 3.09 2.17
CA GLY A 6 1.59 4.17 1.35
C GLY A 6 0.41 4.82 2.05
N LEU A 7 0.00 5.99 1.57
CA LEU A 7 -1.20 6.64 2.08
C LEU A 7 -2.44 5.76 1.84
N PRO A 8 -3.50 5.89 2.66
CA PRO A 8 -4.80 5.38 2.27
C PRO A 8 -5.13 5.82 0.84
N ARG A 9 -5.65 4.89 0.02
CA ARG A 9 -6.02 5.13 -1.39
C ARG A 9 -4.85 5.38 -2.36
N SER A 10 -3.59 5.17 -1.97
CA SER A 10 -2.42 5.31 -2.86
C SER A 10 -2.13 4.07 -3.73
N GLY A 11 -2.82 2.95 -3.50
CA GLY A 11 -2.62 1.70 -4.25
C GLY A 11 -1.89 0.59 -3.48
N THR A 12 -1.88 0.63 -2.14
CA THR A 12 -1.28 -0.43 -1.32
C THR A 12 -1.93 -1.80 -1.53
N SER A 13 -3.25 -1.89 -1.75
CA SER A 13 -3.91 -3.16 -2.08
C SER A 13 -3.43 -3.73 -3.43
N MET A 14 -3.18 -2.87 -4.42
CA MET A 14 -2.65 -3.28 -5.73
C MET A 14 -1.25 -3.90 -5.60
N LEU A 15 -0.38 -3.31 -4.77
CA LEU A 15 0.92 -3.92 -4.46
C LEU A 15 0.79 -5.25 -3.71
N MET A 16 -0.18 -5.36 -2.80
CA MET A 16 -0.43 -6.63 -2.10
C MET A 16 -0.86 -7.74 -3.08
N GLN A 17 -1.65 -7.42 -4.10
CA GLN A 17 -2.01 -8.36 -5.16
C GLN A 17 -0.79 -8.78 -6.00
N MET A 18 0.06 -7.82 -6.38
CA MET A 18 1.31 -8.13 -7.07
C MET A 18 2.19 -9.08 -6.24
N LEU A 19 2.32 -8.84 -4.94
CA LEU A 19 3.10 -9.70 -4.05
C LEU A 19 2.51 -11.11 -3.93
N ALA A 20 1.18 -11.22 -3.79
CA ALA A 20 0.50 -12.51 -3.78
C ALA A 20 0.76 -13.29 -5.08
N ALA A 21 0.69 -12.64 -6.23
CA ALA A 21 1.00 -13.23 -7.54
C ALA A 21 2.49 -13.58 -7.71
N ALA A 22 3.37 -12.85 -7.03
CA ALA A 22 4.79 -13.14 -6.94
C ALA A 22 5.15 -14.24 -5.92
N GLY A 23 4.15 -14.90 -5.32
CA GLY A 23 4.36 -15.98 -4.35
C GLY A 23 4.66 -15.52 -2.92
N VAL A 24 4.50 -14.23 -2.61
CA VAL A 24 4.63 -13.70 -1.24
C VAL A 24 3.21 -13.61 -0.64
N PRO A 25 2.83 -14.53 0.26
CA PRO A 25 1.46 -14.56 0.77
C PRO A 25 1.15 -13.30 1.60
N PRO A 26 -0.04 -12.69 1.43
CA PRO A 26 -0.44 -11.54 2.24
C PRO A 26 -0.76 -11.98 3.67
N TYR A 27 -0.32 -11.20 4.66
CA TYR A 27 -0.82 -11.33 6.03
C TYR A 27 -2.18 -10.63 6.12
N THR A 28 -3.26 -11.41 6.15
CA THR A 28 -4.64 -10.92 6.14
C THR A 28 -5.55 -11.85 6.92
N ASP A 29 -6.59 -11.30 7.55
CA ASP A 29 -7.65 -12.04 8.25
C ASP A 29 -8.88 -12.31 7.37
N GLY A 30 -8.90 -11.77 6.14
CA GLY A 30 -10.04 -11.86 5.24
C GLY A 30 -11.29 -11.10 5.70
N ALA A 31 -11.22 -10.29 6.77
CA ALA A 31 -12.40 -9.63 7.36
C ALA A 31 -12.99 -8.54 6.45
N ARG A 32 -12.17 -7.96 5.56
CA ARG A 32 -12.61 -7.00 4.55
C ARG A 32 -12.68 -7.62 3.17
N GLU A 33 -13.91 -7.95 2.77
CA GLU A 33 -14.22 -8.44 1.44
C GLU A 33 -14.07 -7.35 0.36
N ALA A 34 -14.05 -7.80 -0.89
CA ALA A 34 -14.08 -6.94 -2.06
C ALA A 34 -15.33 -6.06 -2.09
N ASP A 35 -15.19 -4.85 -2.62
CA ASP A 35 -16.31 -3.92 -2.82
C ASP A 35 -16.16 -3.16 -4.16
N ALA A 36 -17.14 -2.32 -4.51
CA ALA A 36 -17.08 -1.54 -5.76
C ALA A 36 -15.87 -0.58 -5.83
N SER A 37 -15.32 -0.17 -4.68
CA SER A 37 -14.14 0.68 -4.58
C SER A 37 -12.83 -0.10 -4.68
N ASN A 38 -12.83 -1.39 -4.36
CA ASN A 38 -11.72 -2.31 -4.49
C ASN A 38 -12.22 -3.76 -4.77
N PRO A 39 -12.48 -4.10 -6.04
CA PRO A 39 -13.06 -5.39 -6.44
C PRO A 39 -12.18 -6.60 -6.10
N GLU A 40 -10.90 -6.35 -5.87
CA GLU A 40 -9.87 -7.37 -5.64
C GLU A 40 -9.50 -7.51 -4.14
N GLY A 41 -10.32 -6.94 -3.25
CA GLY A 41 -10.14 -7.05 -1.80
C GLY A 41 -9.00 -6.20 -1.23
N TYR A 42 -9.03 -5.95 0.08
CA TYR A 42 -8.11 -5.00 0.73
C TYR A 42 -6.83 -5.63 1.27
N LEU A 43 -6.82 -6.95 1.49
CA LEU A 43 -5.66 -7.70 2.01
C LEU A 43 -5.08 -7.05 3.27
N GLU A 44 -5.99 -6.67 4.18
CA GLU A 44 -5.69 -6.04 5.47
C GLU A 44 -5.78 -7.09 6.59
N ALA A 45 -5.13 -6.82 7.70
CA ALA A 45 -5.27 -7.59 8.93
C ALA A 45 -5.65 -6.63 10.07
N GLU A 46 -6.72 -6.92 10.80
CA GLU A 46 -7.21 -6.15 11.94
C GLU A 46 -6.11 -5.83 12.98
N PRO A 47 -5.19 -6.75 13.33
CA PRO A 47 -4.11 -6.45 14.28
C PRO A 47 -3.24 -5.25 13.89
N VAL A 48 -3.09 -4.97 12.58
CA VAL A 48 -2.34 -3.79 12.08
C VAL A 48 -2.96 -2.48 12.58
N MET A 49 -4.29 -2.42 12.70
CA MET A 49 -4.98 -1.22 13.19
C MET A 49 -4.65 -0.91 14.65
N ARG A 50 -4.18 -1.91 15.40
CA ARG A 50 -3.82 -1.81 16.81
C ARG A 50 -2.31 -1.68 17.04
N LEU A 51 -1.52 -1.53 15.98
CA LEU A 51 -0.06 -1.49 16.03
C LEU A 51 0.52 -0.43 16.98
N ALA A 52 -0.18 0.69 17.18
CA ALA A 52 0.21 1.73 18.13
C ALA A 52 0.15 1.28 19.61
N TYR A 53 -0.60 0.21 19.89
CA TYR A 53 -0.86 -0.31 21.23
C TYR A 53 -0.34 -1.73 21.43
N GLU A 54 -0.30 -2.53 20.37
CA GLU A 54 -0.01 -3.96 20.43
C GLU A 54 0.70 -4.45 19.17
N SER A 55 1.88 -5.02 19.35
CA SER A 55 2.75 -5.53 18.28
C SER A 55 3.25 -6.96 18.52
N GLY A 56 2.76 -7.64 19.57
CA GLY A 56 3.15 -9.01 19.93
C GLY A 56 2.79 -10.07 18.89
N TRP A 57 1.86 -9.76 17.99
CA TRP A 57 1.43 -10.61 16.88
C TRP A 57 2.37 -10.55 15.66
N LEU A 58 3.29 -9.57 15.59
CA LEU A 58 4.18 -9.43 14.42
C LEU A 58 4.98 -10.69 14.04
N PRO A 59 5.44 -11.54 14.98
CA PRO A 59 6.07 -12.82 14.64
C PRO A 59 5.17 -13.74 13.81
N GLU A 60 3.85 -13.65 13.95
CA GLU A 60 2.88 -14.43 13.16
C GLU A 60 2.82 -13.99 11.69
N ALA A 61 3.26 -12.76 11.40
CA ALA A 61 3.35 -12.21 10.05
C ALA A 61 4.68 -12.55 9.35
N ASP A 62 5.57 -13.32 9.98
CA ASP A 62 6.81 -13.73 9.33
C ASP A 62 6.53 -14.61 8.10
N GLY A 63 7.38 -14.49 7.07
CA GLY A 63 7.15 -15.12 5.76
C GLY A 63 6.02 -14.49 4.92
N HIS A 64 5.27 -13.53 5.45
CA HIS A 64 4.17 -12.87 4.75
C HIS A 64 4.49 -11.42 4.36
N ALA A 65 3.73 -10.87 3.41
CA ALA A 65 3.67 -9.44 3.13
C ALA A 65 2.71 -8.75 4.11
N LEU A 66 3.20 -7.75 4.85
CA LEU A 66 2.39 -6.98 5.78
C LEU A 66 2.00 -5.62 5.17
N LYS A 67 0.70 -5.36 5.00
CA LYS A 67 0.20 -4.06 4.58
C LYS A 67 0.05 -3.12 5.77
N VAL A 68 0.86 -2.05 5.82
CA VAL A 68 0.80 -1.02 6.86
C VAL A 68 0.67 0.36 6.21
N VAL A 69 -0.48 1.00 6.34
CA VAL A 69 -0.67 2.37 5.80
C VAL A 69 0.27 3.37 6.49
N ALA A 70 0.70 4.39 5.76
CA ALA A 70 1.69 5.37 6.20
C ALA A 70 1.44 5.98 7.59
N PRO A 71 0.19 6.29 8.02
CA PRO A 71 -0.06 6.80 9.38
C PRO A 71 0.33 5.82 10.49
N LEU A 72 0.30 4.51 10.23
CA LEU A 72 0.58 3.47 11.21
C LEU A 72 2.04 3.00 11.16
N LEU A 73 2.74 3.23 10.05
CA LEU A 73 4.10 2.75 9.83
C LEU A 73 5.09 3.12 10.95
N PRO A 74 5.09 4.36 11.50
CA PRO A 74 6.01 4.72 12.58
C PRO A 74 5.83 3.92 13.88
N HIS A 75 4.72 3.21 14.04
CA HIS A 75 4.45 2.35 15.19
C HIS A 75 4.98 0.92 15.02
N LEU A 76 5.49 0.54 13.84
CA LEU A 76 6.20 -0.72 13.72
C LEU A 76 7.43 -0.69 14.64
N PRO A 77 7.60 -1.70 15.51
CA PRO A 77 8.76 -1.76 16.38
C PRO A 77 10.03 -1.88 15.52
N PRO A 78 11.17 -1.37 16.00
CA PRO A 78 12.45 -1.70 15.41
C PRO A 78 12.60 -3.23 15.40
N GLY A 79 12.81 -3.81 14.23
CA GLY A 79 12.86 -5.26 14.02
C GLY A 79 14.05 -5.66 13.16
N PRO A 80 14.23 -6.97 12.88
CA PRO A 80 15.20 -7.41 11.89
C PRO A 80 14.87 -6.73 10.55
N THR A 81 15.91 -6.25 9.87
CA THR A 81 15.85 -5.35 8.70
C THR A 81 14.60 -5.57 7.83
N TYR A 82 13.73 -4.56 7.78
CA TYR A 82 12.54 -4.59 6.94
C TYR A 82 12.93 -4.40 5.46
N ARG A 83 12.24 -5.10 4.56
CA ARG A 83 12.24 -4.80 3.12
C ARG A 83 10.89 -4.19 2.78
N ALA A 84 10.88 -2.92 2.42
CA ALA A 84 9.66 -2.14 2.29
C ALA A 84 9.39 -1.74 0.83
N VAL A 85 8.12 -1.74 0.45
CA VAL A 85 7.67 -1.18 -0.81
C VAL A 85 6.71 -0.04 -0.49
N LEU A 86 7.17 1.19 -0.73
CA LEU A 86 6.39 2.41 -0.57
C LEU A 86 5.74 2.74 -1.92
N ILE A 87 4.41 2.83 -1.96
CA ILE A 87 3.67 3.34 -3.11
C ILE A 87 3.18 4.77 -2.89
N GLU A 88 3.59 5.64 -3.80
CA GLU A 88 3.24 7.04 -3.83
C GLU A 88 2.26 7.34 -4.97
N ARG A 89 1.33 8.26 -4.70
CA ARG A 89 0.33 8.71 -5.65
C ARG A 89 0.14 10.20 -5.47
N ASP A 90 -0.17 10.92 -6.55
CA ASP A 90 -0.47 12.35 -6.48
C ASP A 90 -1.54 12.60 -5.42
N LEU A 91 -1.24 13.52 -4.49
CA LEU A 91 -2.09 13.76 -3.33
C LEU A 91 -3.49 14.26 -3.73
N ARG A 92 -3.63 14.93 -4.88
CA ARG A 92 -4.95 15.34 -5.41
C ARG A 92 -5.77 14.11 -5.81
N GLU A 93 -5.16 13.11 -6.45
CA GLU A 93 -5.83 11.86 -6.80
C GLU A 93 -6.20 11.03 -5.57
N VAL A 94 -5.32 11.00 -4.56
CA VAL A 94 -5.58 10.34 -3.29
C VAL A 94 -6.82 10.96 -2.62
N LEU A 95 -6.90 12.29 -2.55
CA LEU A 95 -8.04 13.00 -1.96
C LEU A 95 -9.35 12.77 -2.75
N GLN A 96 -9.30 12.81 -4.09
CA GLN A 96 -10.47 12.52 -4.94
C GLN A 96 -10.94 11.06 -4.76
N SER A 97 -10.01 10.11 -4.67
CA SER A 97 -10.32 8.69 -4.40
C SER A 97 -10.95 8.50 -3.02
N GLN A 98 -10.45 9.24 -2.02
CA GLN A 98 -11.00 9.21 -0.66
C GLN A 98 -12.42 9.78 -0.61
N GLU A 99 -12.67 10.91 -1.27
CA GLU A 99 -14.01 11.52 -1.36
C GLU A 99 -15.01 10.61 -2.08
N ALA A 100 -14.61 10.03 -3.22
CA ALA A 100 -15.45 9.10 -3.97
C ALA A 100 -15.83 7.86 -3.14
N MET A 101 -14.89 7.33 -2.35
CA MET A 101 -15.16 6.21 -1.44
C MET A 101 -16.13 6.59 -0.32
N LEU A 102 -15.93 7.74 0.33
CA LEU A 102 -16.82 8.19 1.41
C LEU A 102 -18.25 8.45 0.90
N LYS A 103 -18.38 9.08 -0.28
CA LYS A 103 -19.69 9.31 -0.92
C LYS A 103 -20.43 8.00 -1.18
N ARG A 104 -19.73 6.94 -1.61
CA ARG A 104 -20.34 5.60 -1.79
C ARG A 104 -20.79 4.98 -0.47
N ASN A 105 -20.08 5.25 0.61
CA ASN A 105 -20.37 4.70 1.94
C ASN A 105 -21.35 5.57 2.75
N GLY A 106 -21.94 6.61 2.16
CA GLY A 106 -22.85 7.52 2.85
C GLY A 106 -22.18 8.40 3.91
N ALA A 107 -20.86 8.57 3.83
CA ALA A 107 -20.06 9.35 4.77
C ALA A 107 -19.57 10.68 4.16
N THR A 108 -19.31 11.67 5.00
CA THR A 108 -18.83 12.99 4.58
C THR A 108 -17.31 13.08 4.71
N ALA A 109 -16.65 13.63 3.69
CA ALA A 109 -15.22 13.93 3.76
C ALA A 109 -14.92 15.03 4.79
N ALA A 110 -13.81 14.88 5.50
CA ALA A 110 -13.19 16.01 6.18
C ALA A 110 -12.82 17.10 5.16
N SER A 111 -12.59 18.33 5.63
CA SER A 111 -12.12 19.42 4.75
C SER A 111 -10.88 18.97 3.97
N GLY A 112 -10.92 19.12 2.64
CA GLY A 112 -9.83 18.67 1.76
C GLY A 112 -8.48 19.31 2.09
N ALA A 113 -8.48 20.54 2.65
CA ALA A 113 -7.26 21.21 3.08
C ALA A 113 -6.64 20.57 4.33
N SER A 114 -7.43 20.26 5.36
CA SER A 114 -6.91 19.63 6.58
C SER A 114 -6.45 18.19 6.32
N LEU A 115 -7.17 17.45 5.46
CA LEU A 115 -6.79 16.11 5.08
C LEU A 115 -5.49 16.08 4.26
N ARG A 116 -5.31 17.03 3.35
CA ARG A 116 -4.05 17.21 2.59
C ARG A 116 -2.86 17.40 3.52
N THR A 117 -2.97 18.33 4.48
CA THR A 117 -1.90 18.60 5.45
C THR A 117 -1.59 17.37 6.30
N ALA A 118 -2.61 16.66 6.76
CA ALA A 118 -2.42 15.42 7.53
C ALA A 118 -1.70 14.35 6.71
N TYR A 119 -2.11 14.12 5.46
CA TYR A 119 -1.51 13.12 4.58
C TYR A 119 -0.06 13.43 4.22
N ALA A 120 0.27 14.71 3.97
CA ALA A 120 1.66 15.12 3.78
C ALA A 120 2.52 14.77 5.01
N ARG A 121 2.04 15.10 6.21
CA ARG A 121 2.74 14.77 7.47
C ARG A 121 2.90 13.27 7.69
N TYR A 122 1.89 12.47 7.35
CA TYR A 122 1.97 11.01 7.46
C TYR A 122 3.00 10.43 6.49
N LEU A 123 3.07 10.94 5.26
CA LEU A 123 4.05 10.49 4.28
C LEU A 123 5.47 10.86 4.71
N ASP A 124 5.69 12.08 5.21
CA ASP A 124 6.99 12.51 5.72
C ASP A 124 7.45 11.68 6.93
N ALA A 125 6.54 11.41 7.88
CA ALA A 125 6.83 10.55 9.02
C ALA A 125 7.16 9.11 8.60
N ALA A 126 6.42 8.56 7.63
CA ALA A 126 6.66 7.23 7.09
C ALA A 126 8.02 7.15 6.39
N ARG A 127 8.37 8.11 5.52
CA ARG A 127 9.68 8.18 4.86
C ARG A 127 10.81 8.24 5.88
N GLY A 128 10.71 9.12 6.87
CA GLY A 128 11.72 9.21 7.92
C GLY A 128 11.89 7.92 8.73
N TRP A 129 10.81 7.16 8.95
CA TRP A 129 10.90 5.84 9.58
C TRP A 129 11.57 4.81 8.65
N LEU A 130 11.17 4.78 7.38
CA LEU A 130 11.73 3.87 6.36
C LEU A 130 13.24 4.05 6.22
N ASP A 131 13.72 5.30 6.13
CA ASP A 131 15.14 5.63 6.01
C ASP A 131 16.00 5.06 7.14
N ARG A 132 15.41 4.87 8.34
CA ARG A 132 16.12 4.37 9.52
C ARG A 132 15.98 2.87 9.72
N HIS A 133 14.92 2.26 9.21
CA HIS A 133 14.51 0.92 9.64
C HIS A 133 14.31 -0.09 8.51
N ALA A 134 14.34 0.35 7.23
CA ALA A 134 14.04 -0.51 6.09
C ALA A 134 14.95 -0.26 4.88
N SER A 135 15.26 -1.33 4.14
CA SER A 135 15.61 -1.20 2.73
C SER A 135 14.32 -0.95 1.97
N THR A 136 14.25 0.11 1.16
CA THR A 136 12.98 0.57 0.58
C THR A 136 13.04 0.70 -0.94
N LEU A 137 12.06 0.10 -1.62
CA LEU A 137 11.70 0.40 -3.00
C LEU A 137 10.53 1.40 -3.02
N VAL A 138 10.70 2.50 -3.74
CA VAL A 138 9.62 3.47 -3.96
C VAL A 138 9.05 3.28 -5.36
N LEU A 139 7.74 3.08 -5.45
CA LEU A 139 7.01 2.98 -6.70
C LEU A 139 5.97 4.11 -6.81
N GLN A 140 5.82 4.65 -8.02
CA GLN A 140 4.76 5.62 -8.31
C GLN A 140 3.54 4.86 -8.84
N HIS A 141 2.37 5.10 -8.25
CA HIS A 141 1.12 4.45 -8.63
C HIS A 141 0.83 4.54 -10.14
N ARG A 142 1.08 5.71 -10.75
CA ARG A 142 0.91 5.90 -12.20
C ARG A 142 1.83 5.00 -13.03
N ASP A 143 3.05 4.76 -12.55
CA ASP A 143 4.06 3.98 -13.28
C ASP A 143 3.77 2.48 -13.16
N VAL A 144 3.28 2.03 -11.99
CA VAL A 144 2.81 0.64 -11.81
C VAL A 144 1.68 0.32 -12.79
N ILE A 145 0.81 1.28 -13.07
CA ILE A 145 -0.32 1.10 -13.97
C ILE A 145 0.09 1.22 -15.44
N ALA A 146 0.96 2.18 -15.77
CA ALA A 146 1.41 2.43 -17.13
C ALA A 146 2.44 1.40 -17.63
N ALA A 147 3.25 0.86 -16.72
CA ALA A 147 4.32 -0.08 -17.02
C ALA A 147 4.41 -1.19 -15.94
N PRO A 148 3.38 -2.05 -15.82
CA PRO A 148 3.29 -3.04 -14.75
C PRO A 148 4.44 -4.05 -14.77
N LEU A 149 4.94 -4.43 -15.95
CA LEU A 149 6.10 -5.32 -16.06
C LEU A 149 7.36 -4.72 -15.44
N ARG A 150 7.63 -3.44 -15.73
CA ARG A 150 8.78 -2.73 -15.14
C ARG A 150 8.66 -2.64 -13.61
N ALA A 151 7.46 -2.37 -13.10
CA ALA A 151 7.22 -2.33 -11.67
C ALA A 151 7.41 -3.72 -11.02
N ALA A 152 6.97 -4.78 -11.69
CA ALA A 152 7.19 -6.16 -11.26
C ALA A 152 8.68 -6.51 -11.25
N ASP A 153 9.46 -6.15 -12.27
CA ASP A 153 10.90 -6.36 -12.30
C ASP A 153 11.61 -5.69 -11.11
N GLN A 154 11.25 -4.43 -10.84
CA GLN A 154 11.79 -3.69 -9.69
C GLN A 154 11.43 -4.36 -8.36
N LEU A 155 10.20 -4.84 -8.24
CA LEU A 155 9.70 -5.53 -7.05
C LEU A 155 10.47 -6.83 -6.79
N HIS A 156 10.62 -7.67 -7.82
CA HIS A 156 11.38 -8.92 -7.77
C HIS A 156 12.84 -8.68 -7.42
N ALA A 157 13.49 -7.72 -8.07
CA ALA A 157 14.89 -7.38 -7.81
C ALA A 157 15.10 -6.85 -6.38
N HIS A 158 14.20 -6.00 -5.87
CA HIS A 158 14.31 -5.45 -4.53
C HIS A 158 14.09 -6.49 -3.43
N LEU A 159 13.11 -7.38 -3.63
CA LEU A 159 12.72 -8.38 -2.64
C LEU A 159 13.46 -9.72 -2.82
N GLY A 160 14.25 -9.88 -3.88
CA GLY A 160 14.93 -11.13 -4.21
C GLY A 160 13.94 -12.27 -4.43
N LEU A 161 12.86 -12.00 -5.17
CA LEU A 161 11.82 -12.99 -5.46
C LEU A 161 12.25 -13.86 -6.63
N ASP A 162 11.94 -15.15 -6.52
CA ASP A 162 11.99 -16.08 -7.63
C ASP A 162 10.68 -16.01 -8.42
N GLY A 163 10.72 -16.37 -9.71
CA GLY A 163 9.54 -16.45 -10.57
C GLY A 163 9.58 -15.48 -11.75
N ASP A 164 8.45 -15.37 -12.43
CA ASP A 164 8.31 -14.56 -13.64
C ASP A 164 7.61 -13.23 -13.33
N PRO A 165 8.29 -12.07 -13.46
CA PRO A 165 7.68 -10.76 -13.32
C PRO A 165 6.44 -10.54 -14.20
N ALA A 166 6.30 -11.25 -15.33
CA ALA A 166 5.12 -11.16 -16.17
C ALA A 166 3.86 -11.68 -15.47
N VAL A 167 3.96 -12.74 -14.64
CA VAL A 167 2.84 -13.25 -13.83
C VAL A 167 2.42 -12.21 -12.78
N THR A 168 3.41 -11.59 -12.13
CA THR A 168 3.17 -10.49 -11.18
C THR A 168 2.55 -9.27 -11.82
N ALA A 169 2.95 -8.93 -13.04
CA ALA A 169 2.42 -7.78 -13.78
C ALA A 169 0.97 -8.01 -14.27
N ALA A 170 0.60 -9.27 -14.56
CA ALA A 170 -0.69 -9.62 -15.15
C ALA A 170 -1.90 -9.35 -14.23
N VAL A 171 -1.69 -9.18 -12.91
CA VAL A 171 -2.79 -8.86 -11.97
C VAL A 171 -3.16 -7.37 -12.00
N ILE A 172 -2.39 -6.52 -12.67
CA ILE A 172 -2.70 -5.10 -12.78
C ILE A 172 -3.79 -4.90 -13.84
N ASP A 173 -4.95 -4.42 -13.40
CA ASP A 173 -6.01 -3.91 -14.27
C ASP A 173 -5.95 -2.38 -14.38
N PRO A 174 -5.50 -1.82 -15.53
CA PRO A 174 -5.44 -0.38 -15.74
C PRO A 174 -6.81 0.32 -15.68
N SER A 175 -7.91 -0.41 -15.85
CA SER A 175 -9.28 0.13 -15.80
C SER A 175 -9.67 0.59 -14.39
N LEU A 176 -9.02 0.06 -13.35
CA LEU A 176 -9.24 0.45 -11.95
C LEU A 176 -8.64 1.83 -11.62
N HIS A 177 -7.82 2.42 -12.52
CA HIS A 177 -7.29 3.77 -12.39
C HIS A 177 -8.33 4.85 -12.72
N ARG A 178 -9.33 4.99 -11.86
CA ARG A 178 -10.55 5.79 -12.11
C ARG A 178 -10.43 7.29 -11.79
N GLN A 179 -9.48 7.69 -10.96
CA GLN A 179 -9.28 9.09 -10.54
C GLN A 179 -7.91 9.54 -11.01
N ARG A 180 -7.88 10.29 -12.13
CA ARG A 180 -6.66 10.78 -12.76
C ARG A 180 -6.69 12.29 -12.72
N VAL A 181 -5.59 12.92 -12.32
CA VAL A 181 -5.41 14.33 -12.65
C VAL A 181 -4.91 14.38 -14.09
N SER A 182 -5.67 15.01 -14.99
CA SER A 182 -5.13 15.38 -16.30
C SER A 182 -4.05 16.44 -16.10
N ASP A 183 -2.90 16.25 -16.75
CA ASP A 183 -1.89 17.31 -16.85
C ASP A 183 -2.57 18.51 -17.55
N GLY A 184 -2.83 19.55 -16.76
CA GLY A 184 -3.35 20.85 -17.22
C GLY A 184 -2.26 21.88 -17.08
#